data_AF-A0A543BKZ9-F1
#
_entry.id   AF-A0A543BKZ9-F1
#
_cell.length_a   1.000
_cell.length_b   1.000
_cell.length_c   1.000
_cell.angle_alpha   90.00
_cell.angle_beta   90.00
_cell.angle_gamma   90.00
#
_symmetry.space_group_name_H-M   'P 1'
#
loop_
_entity.id
_entity.type
_entity.pdbx_description
1 polymer ?
#
loop_
_entity_poly.entity_id
_entity_poly.type
_entity_poly.pdbx_seq_one_letter_code
_entity_poly.pdbx_strand_id
1 'polypeptide(L)'
;MPSLNPDGQRRRRRLIITLTATGLVVTVLAGIGIYGLITGPRDSDAPRDRAPASTAPVDPTDPNGQPEDAALPALPRTNNPEAYVRAVAEALFDWDTFTLLTPSDHRGVLFEDADPSGSEMPGLIADLDGYFPSASTWRDLAEYRTRQHIEIDRVYVPDQWEEAVAASGGQITEGTVAYTVEGTRHRDGVWYDDPVESSHAVAFTVFVSCQPVFDRCHLLRLSELDNPLR
;
A
#
# COMPACT_ATOMS: atom_id res chain seq x y z
N MET A 1 54.18 4.19 35.93
CA MET A 1 53.43 3.76 34.72
C MET A 1 52.37 2.75 35.18
N PRO A 2 51.07 3.08 35.22
CA PRO A 2 50.05 2.13 35.64
C PRO A 2 49.67 1.23 34.46
N SER A 3 49.79 -0.08 34.64
CA SER A 3 49.36 -1.10 33.69
C SER A 3 47.83 -1.07 33.53
N LEU A 4 47.35 -0.66 32.36
CA LEU A 4 45.96 -0.80 31.94
C LEU A 4 45.64 -2.29 31.78
N ASN A 5 44.78 -2.81 32.65
CA ASN A 5 44.31 -4.18 32.65
C ASN A 5 43.30 -4.40 31.48
N PRO A 6 43.67 -5.09 30.39
CA PRO A 6 42.89 -5.12 29.14
C PRO A 6 41.58 -5.92 29.25
N ASP A 7 41.46 -6.80 30.25
CA ASP A 7 40.31 -7.69 30.40
C ASP A 7 39.07 -6.98 31.00
N GLY A 8 39.29 -5.99 31.87
CA GLY A 8 38.21 -5.20 32.47
C GLY A 8 37.50 -4.31 31.44
N GLN A 9 38.25 -3.78 30.48
CA GLN A 9 37.74 -2.89 29.43
C GLN A 9 36.89 -3.65 28.39
N ARG A 10 37.29 -4.88 28.04
CA ARG A 10 36.51 -5.76 27.15
C ARG A 10 35.22 -6.24 27.80
N ARG A 11 35.26 -6.59 29.10
CA ARG A 11 34.07 -7.04 29.83
C ARG A 11 33.04 -5.92 30.01
N ARG A 12 33.50 -4.69 30.30
CA ARG A 12 32.64 -3.51 30.42
C ARG A 12 32.01 -3.09 29.09
N ARG A 13 32.77 -3.19 27.98
CA ARG A 13 32.27 -2.90 26.63
C ARG A 13 31.25 -3.95 26.16
N ARG A 14 31.46 -5.24 26.46
CA ARG A 14 30.47 -6.29 26.19
C ARG A 14 29.18 -6.08 26.98
N LEU A 15 29.28 -5.75 28.27
CA LEU A 15 28.11 -5.46 29.13
C LEU A 15 27.27 -4.30 28.60
N ILE A 16 27.91 -3.21 28.16
CA ILE A 16 27.22 -2.05 27.57
C ILE A 16 26.52 -2.44 26.26
N ILE A 17 27.18 -3.20 25.38
CA ILE A 17 26.61 -3.65 24.10
C ILE A 17 25.40 -4.56 24.32
N THR A 18 25.47 -5.50 25.28
CA THR A 18 24.33 -6.36 25.62
C THR A 18 23.18 -5.56 26.23
N LEU A 19 23.45 -4.56 27.07
CA LEU A 19 22.41 -3.71 27.67
C LEU A 19 21.70 -2.84 26.63
N THR A 20 22.45 -2.28 25.67
CA THR A 20 21.85 -1.50 24.58
C THR A 20 21.07 -2.36 23.60
N ALA A 21 21.56 -3.56 23.27
CA ALA A 21 20.84 -4.48 22.37
C ALA A 21 19.55 -5.00 23.00
N THR A 22 19.58 -5.35 24.30
CA THR A 22 18.40 -5.84 25.02
C THR A 22 17.36 -4.72 25.20
N GLY A 23 17.81 -3.50 25.49
CA GLY A 23 16.91 -2.35 25.60
C GLY A 23 16.18 -2.02 24.28
N LEU A 24 16.88 -2.14 23.15
CA LEU A 24 16.31 -1.86 21.84
C LEU A 24 15.28 -2.93 21.44
N VAL A 25 15.57 -4.21 21.72
CA VAL A 25 14.63 -5.33 21.49
C VAL A 25 13.37 -5.20 22.36
N VAL A 26 13.51 -4.86 23.65
CA VAL A 26 12.35 -4.67 24.54
C VAL A 26 11.50 -3.48 24.11
N THR A 27 12.11 -2.41 23.59
CA THR A 27 11.38 -1.23 23.11
C THR A 27 10.59 -1.53 21.83
N VAL A 28 11.17 -2.29 20.89
CA VAL A 28 10.47 -2.74 19.67
C VAL A 28 9.32 -3.69 20.02
N LEU A 29 9.55 -4.66 20.92
CA LEU A 29 8.50 -5.60 21.35
C LEU A 29 7.36 -4.91 22.13
N ALA A 30 7.66 -3.88 22.92
CA ALA A 30 6.65 -3.10 23.62
C ALA A 30 5.82 -2.22 22.67
N GLY A 31 6.43 -1.69 21.59
CA GLY A 31 5.71 -0.98 20.53
C GLY A 31 4.70 -1.86 19.80
N ILE A 32 5.06 -3.13 19.55
CA ILE A 32 4.18 -4.13 18.91
C ILE A 32 3.08 -4.61 19.88
N GLY A 33 3.42 -4.87 21.14
CA GLY A 33 2.48 -5.42 22.13
C GLY A 33 1.37 -4.46 22.56
N ILE A 34 1.65 -3.15 22.64
CA ILE A 34 0.63 -2.16 23.06
C ILE A 34 -0.37 -1.89 21.92
N TYR A 35 0.05 -1.98 20.66
CA TYR A 35 -0.85 -1.80 19.51
C TYR A 35 -1.75 -3.02 19.25
N GLY A 36 -1.26 -4.24 19.51
CA GLY A 36 -2.03 -5.48 19.34
C GLY A 36 -3.08 -5.75 20.43
N LEU A 37 -3.07 -5.00 21.54
CA LEU A 37 -4.03 -5.18 22.65
C LEU A 37 -5.30 -4.32 22.51
N ILE A 38 -5.35 -3.39 21.55
CA ILE A 38 -6.52 -2.53 21.30
C ILE A 38 -7.52 -3.19 20.33
N THR A 39 -7.08 -4.17 19.54
CA THR A 39 -7.94 -4.92 18.61
C THR A 39 -8.03 -6.38 19.06
N GLY A 40 -9.13 -6.71 19.75
CA GLY A 40 -9.37 -8.06 20.26
C GLY A 40 -9.50 -9.12 19.15
N PRO A 41 -9.28 -10.40 19.47
CA PRO A 41 -9.32 -11.48 18.48
C PRO A 41 -10.74 -11.71 17.99
N ARG A 42 -10.95 -11.74 16.67
CA ARG A 42 -12.17 -12.28 16.07
C ARG A 42 -11.81 -13.55 15.32
N ASP A 43 -12.44 -14.64 15.74
CA ASP A 43 -12.48 -15.91 15.02
C ASP A 43 -13.22 -15.69 13.70
N SER A 44 -12.60 -16.07 12.59
CA SER A 44 -13.23 -16.09 11.28
C SER A 44 -13.08 -17.47 10.66
N ASP A 45 -14.19 -18.22 10.65
CA ASP A 45 -14.40 -19.39 9.81
C ASP A 45 -14.41 -18.98 8.33
N ALA A 46 -13.64 -19.68 7.50
CA ALA A 46 -13.53 -19.44 6.06
C ALA A 46 -14.30 -20.49 5.24
N PRO A 47 -14.98 -20.08 4.16
CA PRO A 47 -15.18 -20.93 2.99
C PRO A 47 -14.37 -20.43 1.79
N ARG A 48 -13.71 -21.39 1.11
CA ARG A 48 -12.97 -21.22 -0.14
C ARG A 48 -13.91 -21.08 -1.34
N ASP A 49 -13.55 -20.22 -2.29
CA ASP A 49 -13.25 -20.57 -3.71
C ASP A 49 -13.61 -19.41 -4.67
N ARG A 50 -12.58 -18.83 -5.30
CA ARG A 50 -12.40 -18.75 -6.77
C ARG A 50 -11.08 -18.03 -7.09
N ALA A 51 -10.19 -18.74 -7.75
CA ALA A 51 -8.92 -18.20 -8.25
C ALA A 51 -9.14 -17.39 -9.55
N PRO A 52 -8.58 -16.18 -9.66
CA PRO A 52 -8.10 -15.64 -10.92
C PRO A 52 -6.68 -16.18 -11.20
N ALA A 53 -6.22 -16.05 -12.45
CA ALA A 53 -4.98 -16.61 -12.95
C ALA A 53 -3.77 -16.27 -12.05
N SER A 54 -3.21 -17.28 -11.37
CA SER A 54 -1.93 -17.14 -10.67
C SER A 54 -0.83 -16.92 -11.70
N THR A 55 -0.27 -15.72 -11.71
CA THR A 55 1.20 -15.60 -11.81
C THR A 55 1.73 -16.43 -10.65
N ALA A 56 2.45 -17.51 -10.94
CA ALA A 56 2.99 -18.35 -9.88
C ALA A 56 3.89 -17.48 -8.99
N PRO A 57 3.70 -17.43 -7.66
CA PRO A 57 4.63 -16.70 -6.82
C PRO A 57 6.02 -17.33 -6.98
N VAL A 58 7.01 -16.52 -7.38
CA VAL A 58 8.41 -16.90 -7.18
C VAL A 58 8.59 -17.11 -5.68
N ASP A 59 9.27 -18.20 -5.31
CA ASP A 59 9.66 -18.39 -3.92
C ASP A 59 10.55 -17.20 -3.53
N PRO A 60 10.10 -16.31 -2.62
CA PRO A 60 10.87 -15.13 -2.25
C PRO A 60 12.26 -15.53 -1.72
N THR A 61 12.39 -16.75 -1.21
CA THR A 61 13.62 -17.29 -0.63
C THR A 61 14.57 -17.95 -1.63
N ASP A 62 14.26 -18.04 -2.93
CA ASP A 62 15.20 -18.62 -3.92
C ASP A 62 16.43 -17.70 -4.11
N PRO A 63 17.62 -18.08 -3.61
CA PRO A 63 18.80 -17.22 -3.71
C PRO A 63 19.30 -17.03 -5.16
N ASN A 64 18.85 -17.87 -6.11
CA ASN A 64 19.18 -17.76 -7.54
C ASN A 64 18.03 -17.20 -8.40
N GLY A 65 16.94 -16.75 -7.78
CA GLY A 65 15.83 -16.11 -8.50
C GLY A 65 16.33 -14.92 -9.34
N GLN A 66 15.83 -14.82 -10.57
CA GLN A 66 16.05 -13.67 -11.44
C GLN A 66 14.79 -12.79 -11.42
N PRO A 67 14.90 -11.45 -11.51
CA PRO A 67 13.73 -10.59 -11.60
C PRO A 67 12.82 -11.00 -12.77
N GLU A 68 11.52 -11.02 -12.51
CA GLU A 68 10.53 -11.40 -13.53
C GLU A 68 10.31 -10.27 -14.55
N ASP A 69 10.07 -10.66 -15.80
CA ASP A 69 9.51 -9.78 -16.83
C ASP A 69 7.99 -9.72 -16.62
N ALA A 70 7.57 -8.76 -15.79
CA ALA A 70 6.18 -8.57 -15.39
C ALA A 70 5.51 -7.48 -16.23
N ALA A 71 4.23 -7.69 -16.58
CA ALA A 71 3.39 -6.69 -17.20
C ALA A 71 2.28 -6.26 -16.25
N LEU A 72 2.01 -4.96 -16.19
CA LEU A 72 0.93 -4.43 -15.37
C LEU A 72 -0.42 -4.55 -16.10
N PRO A 73 -1.48 -5.03 -15.42
CA PRO A 73 -2.81 -5.04 -16.00
C PRO A 73 -3.33 -3.61 -16.16
N ALA A 74 -3.93 -3.31 -17.31
CA ALA A 74 -4.64 -2.06 -17.51
C ALA A 74 -5.92 -2.01 -16.65
N LEU A 75 -6.34 -0.81 -16.25
CA LEU A 75 -7.62 -0.63 -15.56
C LEU A 75 -8.80 -1.06 -16.44
N PRO A 76 -9.87 -1.62 -15.83
CA PRO A 76 -11.01 -2.13 -16.57
C PRO A 76 -11.79 -0.98 -17.21
N ARG A 77 -12.06 -1.09 -18.51
CA ARG A 77 -12.93 -0.14 -19.23
C ARG A 77 -14.40 -0.42 -18.93
N THR A 78 -14.92 0.14 -17.84
CA THR A 78 -16.26 -0.18 -17.32
C THR A 78 -17.03 1.07 -16.88
N ASN A 79 -18.36 0.97 -16.84
CA ASN A 79 -19.25 1.96 -16.20
C ASN A 79 -19.71 1.52 -14.81
N ASN A 80 -19.19 0.41 -14.28
CA ASN A 80 -19.40 0.02 -12.89
C ASN A 80 -18.35 0.72 -12.01
N PRO A 81 -18.71 1.79 -11.28
CA PRO A 81 -17.74 2.57 -10.51
C PRO A 81 -17.09 1.74 -9.39
N GLU A 82 -17.84 0.86 -8.71
CA GLU A 82 -17.28 0.05 -7.63
C GLU A 82 -16.24 -0.95 -8.14
N ALA A 83 -16.50 -1.57 -9.29
CA ALA A 83 -15.53 -2.46 -9.94
C ALA A 83 -14.28 -1.71 -10.41
N TYR A 84 -14.45 -0.51 -10.95
CA TYR A 84 -13.34 0.36 -11.34
C TYR A 84 -12.50 0.79 -10.13
N VAL A 85 -13.14 1.23 -9.05
CA VAL A 85 -12.48 1.66 -7.81
C VAL A 85 -11.69 0.51 -7.15
N ARG A 86 -12.21 -0.72 -7.16
CA ARG A 86 -11.43 -1.89 -6.70
C ARG A 86 -10.16 -2.09 -7.52
N ALA A 87 -10.24 -2.00 -8.84
CA ALA A 87 -9.07 -2.13 -9.70
C ALA A 87 -8.07 -0.98 -9.51
N VAL A 88 -8.53 0.24 -9.23
CA VAL A 88 -7.67 1.36 -8.84
C VAL A 88 -6.95 1.07 -7.52
N ALA A 89 -7.66 0.53 -6.52
CA ALA A 89 -7.06 0.14 -5.24
C ALA A 89 -5.99 -0.94 -5.42
N GLU A 90 -6.26 -1.98 -6.21
CA GLU A 90 -5.27 -3.00 -6.56
C GLU A 90 -4.06 -2.36 -7.26
N ALA A 91 -4.26 -1.52 -8.28
CA ALA A 91 -3.17 -0.84 -8.99
C ALA A 91 -2.31 0.09 -8.12
N LEU A 92 -2.87 0.63 -7.03
CA LEU A 92 -2.14 1.44 -6.04
C LEU A 92 -1.28 0.60 -5.10
N PHE A 93 -1.73 -0.60 -4.73
CA PHE A 93 -1.15 -1.37 -3.64
C PHE A 93 -0.42 -2.65 -4.07
N ASP A 94 -0.73 -3.18 -5.25
CA ASP A 94 -0.18 -4.42 -5.77
C ASP A 94 1.08 -4.11 -6.59
N TRP A 95 2.22 -4.35 -5.96
CA TRP A 95 3.51 -4.16 -6.60
C TRP A 95 4.57 -5.10 -6.02
N ASP A 96 5.59 -5.36 -6.83
CA ASP A 96 6.69 -6.26 -6.49
C ASP A 96 8.02 -5.64 -6.90
N THR A 97 8.89 -5.43 -5.91
CA THR A 97 10.23 -4.85 -6.13
C THR A 97 11.22 -5.84 -6.74
N PHE A 98 10.86 -7.13 -6.84
CA PHE A 98 11.60 -8.18 -7.51
C PHE A 98 11.19 -8.39 -8.98
N THR A 99 10.71 -7.32 -9.61
CA THR A 99 10.43 -7.24 -11.05
C THR A 99 11.32 -6.16 -11.69
N LEU A 100 11.24 -6.03 -13.01
CA LEU A 100 11.89 -4.91 -13.72
C LEU A 100 11.07 -3.61 -13.69
N LEU A 101 9.92 -3.58 -13.01
CA LEU A 101 9.03 -2.44 -12.92
C LEU A 101 9.48 -1.44 -11.86
N THR A 102 9.13 -0.17 -12.08
CA THR A 102 9.45 0.95 -11.20
C THR A 102 8.18 1.60 -10.66
N PRO A 103 8.26 2.43 -9.59
CA PRO A 103 7.11 3.22 -9.13
C PRO A 103 6.47 4.07 -10.25
N SER A 104 7.26 4.50 -11.24
CA SER A 104 6.74 5.27 -12.37
C SER A 104 5.88 4.43 -13.30
N ASP A 105 6.21 3.15 -13.49
CA ASP A 105 5.45 2.24 -14.34
C ASP A 105 4.07 1.96 -13.71
N HIS A 106 4.04 1.74 -12.38
CA HIS A 106 2.80 1.58 -11.63
C HIS A 106 1.91 2.83 -11.69
N ARG A 107 2.49 4.04 -11.53
CA ARG A 107 1.74 5.29 -11.71
C ARG A 107 1.23 5.46 -13.14
N GLY A 108 1.99 5.00 -14.14
CA GLY A 108 1.61 5.05 -15.55
C GLY A 108 0.25 4.42 -15.82
N VAL A 109 -0.03 3.26 -15.23
CA VAL A 109 -1.33 2.56 -15.35
C VAL A 109 -2.50 3.44 -14.89
N LEU A 110 -2.32 4.18 -13.80
CA LEU A 110 -3.35 5.07 -13.26
C LEU A 110 -3.53 6.32 -14.13
N PHE A 111 -2.43 6.85 -14.70
CA PHE A 111 -2.48 8.01 -15.59
C PHE A 111 -3.14 7.69 -16.94
N GLU A 112 -3.03 6.46 -17.44
CA GLU A 112 -3.62 6.06 -18.72
C GLU A 112 -5.15 6.14 -18.76
N ASP A 113 -5.82 5.95 -17.61
CA ASP A 113 -7.29 6.01 -17.50
C ASP A 113 -7.78 7.14 -16.58
N ALA A 114 -6.90 8.10 -16.26
CA ALA A 114 -7.23 9.32 -15.54
C ALA A 114 -8.13 10.26 -16.38
N ASP A 115 -8.61 11.35 -15.76
CA ASP A 115 -9.45 12.40 -16.36
C ASP A 115 -9.01 12.78 -17.80
N PRO A 116 -9.78 12.39 -18.83
CA PRO A 116 -9.45 12.68 -20.22
C PRO A 116 -9.41 14.17 -20.57
N SER A 117 -10.09 15.02 -19.78
CA SER A 117 -10.05 16.47 -19.97
C SER A 117 -8.74 17.09 -19.46
N GLY A 118 -8.01 16.36 -18.60
CA GLY A 118 -6.77 16.79 -17.97
C GLY A 118 -6.95 17.79 -16.83
N SER A 119 -8.18 18.13 -16.45
CA SER A 119 -8.46 19.14 -15.43
C SER A 119 -8.00 18.71 -14.03
N GLU A 120 -8.15 17.43 -13.70
CA GLU A 120 -7.79 16.87 -12.40
C GLU A 120 -6.34 16.34 -12.34
N MET A 121 -5.65 16.24 -13.48
CA MET A 121 -4.32 15.65 -13.58
C MET A 121 -3.27 16.26 -12.65
N PRO A 122 -3.15 17.60 -12.50
CA PRO A 122 -2.18 18.17 -11.56
C PRO A 122 -2.43 17.76 -10.11
N GLY A 123 -3.70 17.65 -9.72
CA GLY A 123 -4.10 17.17 -8.40
C GLY A 123 -3.79 15.69 -8.21
N LEU A 124 -4.16 14.86 -9.20
CA LEU A 124 -3.91 13.43 -9.16
C LEU A 124 -2.41 13.09 -9.05
N ILE A 125 -1.55 13.81 -9.77
CA ILE A 125 -0.09 13.64 -9.65
C ILE A 125 0.37 13.86 -8.21
N ALA A 126 -0.11 14.93 -7.56
CA ALA A 126 0.24 15.23 -6.18
C ALA A 126 -0.33 14.19 -5.21
N ASP A 127 -1.55 13.68 -5.44
CA ASP A 127 -2.14 12.66 -4.58
C ASP A 127 -1.32 11.36 -4.63
N LEU A 128 -0.86 10.94 -5.82
CA LEU A 128 -0.11 9.69 -6.03
C LEU A 128 1.28 9.67 -5.38
N ASP A 129 1.85 10.83 -5.05
CA ASP A 129 3.11 10.89 -4.30
C ASP A 129 2.97 10.30 -2.89
N GLY A 130 1.75 10.30 -2.32
CA GLY A 130 1.45 9.68 -1.02
C GLY A 130 1.24 8.17 -1.05
N TYR A 131 1.02 7.58 -2.23
CA TYR A 131 0.70 6.15 -2.37
C TYR A 131 1.90 5.29 -2.75
N PHE A 132 2.81 5.84 -3.56
CA PHE A 132 3.96 5.08 -4.06
C PHE A 132 5.26 5.44 -3.32
N PRO A 133 6.12 4.45 -3.03
CA PRO A 133 7.45 4.71 -2.48
C PRO A 133 8.27 5.65 -3.38
N SER A 134 9.13 6.46 -2.77
CA SER A 134 10.16 7.19 -3.50
C SER A 134 11.10 6.21 -4.22
N ALA A 135 11.77 6.63 -5.29
CA ALA A 135 12.73 5.77 -6.00
C ALA A 135 13.88 5.28 -5.10
N SER A 136 14.28 6.04 -4.08
CA SER A 136 15.23 5.57 -3.05
C SER A 136 14.62 4.49 -2.16
N THR A 137 13.42 4.72 -1.65
CA THR A 137 12.72 3.75 -0.81
C THR A 137 12.45 2.45 -1.57
N TRP A 138 12.10 2.54 -2.86
CA TRP A 138 11.92 1.36 -3.71
C TRP A 138 13.20 0.52 -3.82
N ARG A 139 14.36 1.16 -3.99
CA ARG A 139 15.66 0.47 -4.01
C ARG A 139 15.94 -0.22 -2.68
N ASP A 140 15.69 0.45 -1.56
CA ASP A 140 15.88 -0.12 -0.23
C ASP A 140 14.94 -1.32 -0.01
N LEU A 141 13.69 -1.25 -0.48
CA LEU A 141 12.72 -2.35 -0.41
C LEU A 141 13.10 -3.54 -1.32
N ALA A 142 13.73 -3.28 -2.46
CA ALA A 142 14.22 -4.29 -3.39
C ALA A 142 15.33 -5.15 -2.78
N GLU A 143 16.14 -4.62 -1.86
CA GLU A 143 17.14 -5.41 -1.10
C GLU A 143 16.48 -6.54 -0.30
N TYR A 144 15.22 -6.36 0.10
CA TYR A 144 14.43 -7.33 0.85
C TYR A 144 13.41 -8.06 -0.02
N ARG A 145 13.47 -7.90 -1.36
CA ARG A 145 12.49 -8.50 -2.30
C ARG A 145 11.05 -8.23 -1.86
N THR A 146 10.78 -7.00 -1.45
CA THR A 146 9.49 -6.64 -0.89
C THR A 146 8.41 -6.71 -1.98
N ARG A 147 7.34 -7.44 -1.70
CA ARG A 147 6.06 -7.33 -2.42
C ARG A 147 5.02 -6.71 -1.52
N GLN A 148 4.06 -6.04 -2.12
CA GLN A 148 2.90 -5.51 -1.45
C GLN A 148 1.65 -5.93 -2.21
N HIS A 149 0.58 -6.18 -1.46
CA HIS A 149 -0.76 -6.32 -2.00
C HIS A 149 -1.80 -5.78 -1.03
N ILE A 150 -3.03 -5.59 -1.50
CA ILE A 150 -4.17 -5.20 -0.66
C ILE A 150 -5.25 -6.29 -0.64
N GLU A 151 -5.77 -6.58 0.55
CA GLU A 151 -7.06 -7.25 0.72
C GLU A 151 -8.13 -6.16 0.93
N ILE A 152 -9.06 -6.02 0.00
CA ILE A 152 -10.10 -4.99 0.07
C ILE A 152 -11.27 -5.51 0.91
N ASP A 153 -11.52 -4.88 2.05
CA ASP A 153 -12.62 -5.22 2.94
C ASP A 153 -13.93 -4.63 2.43
N ARG A 154 -13.92 -3.33 2.08
CA ARG A 154 -15.12 -2.58 1.71
C ARG A 154 -14.83 -1.50 0.68
N VAL A 155 -15.82 -1.27 -0.17
CA VAL A 155 -15.89 -0.11 -1.07
C VAL A 155 -17.30 0.45 -0.98
N TYR A 156 -17.44 1.72 -0.62
CA TYR A 156 -18.76 2.34 -0.41
C TYR A 156 -18.71 3.85 -0.67
N VAL A 157 -19.85 4.45 -1.00
CA VAL A 157 -19.98 5.92 -1.06
C VAL A 157 -20.07 6.44 0.37
N PRO A 158 -19.17 7.35 0.82
CA PRO A 158 -19.17 7.83 2.19
C PRO A 158 -20.41 8.67 2.49
N ASP A 159 -20.88 8.65 3.74
CA ASP A 159 -22.11 9.33 4.14
C ASP A 159 -21.99 10.87 3.92
N GLN A 160 -20.79 11.41 4.07
CA GLN A 160 -20.49 12.82 3.84
C GLN A 160 -20.54 13.24 2.36
N TRP A 161 -20.62 12.31 1.41
CA TRP A 161 -20.58 12.65 -0.01
C TRP A 161 -21.74 13.55 -0.44
N GLU A 162 -22.96 13.25 -0.01
CA GLU A 162 -24.13 14.07 -0.37
C GLU A 162 -24.02 15.49 0.19
N GLU A 163 -23.49 15.64 1.39
CA GLU A 163 -23.23 16.93 2.02
C GLU A 163 -22.15 17.71 1.26
N ALA A 164 -21.07 17.04 0.83
CA ALA A 164 -20.02 17.63 0.03
C ALA A 164 -20.54 18.12 -1.33
N VAL A 165 -21.41 17.34 -1.99
CA VAL A 165 -22.07 17.73 -3.24
C VAL A 165 -22.93 18.97 -3.02
N ALA A 166 -23.77 18.99 -1.98
CA ALA A 166 -24.60 20.15 -1.66
C ALA A 166 -23.78 21.40 -1.34
N ALA A 167 -22.68 21.25 -0.59
CA ALA A 167 -21.78 22.33 -0.20
C ALA A 167 -20.93 22.87 -1.37
N SER A 168 -20.70 22.07 -2.42
CA SER A 168 -19.90 22.46 -3.58
C SER A 168 -20.49 23.62 -4.40
N GLY A 169 -21.78 23.93 -4.21
CA GLY A 169 -22.46 24.97 -4.99
C GLY A 169 -22.50 24.66 -6.49
N GLY A 170 -22.50 23.38 -6.87
CA GLY A 170 -22.51 22.93 -8.26
C GLY A 170 -21.13 22.86 -8.92
N GLN A 171 -20.05 22.94 -8.15
CA GLN A 171 -18.68 22.74 -8.66
C GLN A 171 -18.37 21.27 -8.96
N ILE A 172 -19.06 20.34 -8.30
CA ILE A 172 -18.95 18.90 -8.58
C ILE A 172 -19.87 18.56 -9.75
N THR A 173 -19.31 17.99 -10.81
CA THR A 173 -20.05 17.64 -12.03
C THR A 173 -20.98 16.46 -11.77
N GLU A 174 -22.18 16.49 -12.35
CA GLU A 174 -23.12 15.36 -12.28
C GLU A 174 -22.50 14.11 -12.91
N GLY A 175 -22.47 12.99 -12.17
CA GLY A 175 -21.78 11.76 -12.56
C GLY A 175 -20.40 11.57 -11.91
N THR A 176 -19.91 12.56 -11.16
CA THR A 176 -18.80 12.38 -10.21
C THR A 176 -19.32 11.74 -8.93
N VAL A 177 -18.58 10.75 -8.41
CA VAL A 177 -18.87 10.08 -7.15
C VAL A 177 -17.57 9.81 -6.39
N ALA A 178 -17.61 9.93 -5.06
CA ALA A 178 -16.54 9.50 -4.17
C ALA A 178 -16.82 8.10 -3.63
N TYR A 179 -15.80 7.24 -3.62
CA TYR A 179 -15.85 5.92 -3.01
C TYR A 179 -14.74 5.79 -1.97
N THR A 180 -15.10 5.50 -0.73
CA THR A 180 -14.15 5.14 0.31
C THR A 180 -13.87 3.65 0.24
N VAL A 181 -12.57 3.32 0.19
CA VAL A 181 -12.02 1.97 0.23
C VAL A 181 -11.43 1.76 1.63
N GLU A 182 -11.84 0.67 2.27
CA GLU A 182 -11.22 0.13 3.48
C GLU A 182 -10.61 -1.22 3.13
N GLY A 183 -9.39 -1.48 3.60
CA GLY A 183 -8.71 -2.74 3.35
C GLY A 183 -7.52 -2.98 4.26
N THR A 184 -6.86 -4.11 4.06
CA THR A 184 -5.62 -4.48 4.73
C THR A 184 -4.49 -4.56 3.71
N ARG A 185 -3.47 -3.73 3.91
CA ARG A 185 -2.22 -3.78 3.13
C ARG A 185 -1.29 -4.82 3.73
N HIS A 186 -0.89 -5.77 2.91
CA HIS A 186 0.09 -6.79 3.23
C HIS A 186 1.43 -6.47 2.58
N ARG A 187 2.52 -6.71 3.29
CA ARG A 187 3.88 -6.69 2.75
C ARG A 187 4.62 -7.93 3.15
N ASP A 188 5.20 -8.57 2.15
CA ASP A 188 6.03 -9.76 2.29
C ASP A 188 7.44 -9.42 1.81
N GLY A 189 8.47 -9.99 2.44
CA GLY A 189 9.87 -9.78 2.06
C GLY A 189 10.79 -10.83 2.67
N VAL A 190 12.09 -10.66 2.49
CA VAL A 190 13.13 -11.58 2.97
C VAL A 190 14.19 -10.81 3.75
N TRP A 191 14.54 -11.30 4.94
CA TRP A 191 15.55 -10.75 5.83
C TRP A 191 16.50 -11.86 6.30
N TYR A 192 17.79 -11.80 5.93
CA TYR A 192 18.75 -12.89 6.16
C TYR A 192 18.23 -14.29 5.76
N ASP A 193 17.64 -14.39 4.57
CA ASP A 193 17.02 -15.61 4.04
C ASP A 193 15.75 -16.10 4.77
N ASP A 194 15.31 -15.39 5.82
CA ASP A 194 14.04 -15.67 6.50
C ASP A 194 12.91 -14.80 5.93
N PRO A 195 11.73 -15.36 5.61
CA PRO A 195 10.58 -14.59 5.19
C PRO A 195 10.05 -13.71 6.34
N VAL A 196 9.65 -12.49 6.01
CA VAL A 196 9.03 -11.53 6.93
C VAL A 196 7.75 -10.95 6.33
N GLU A 197 6.74 -10.79 7.17
CA GLU A 197 5.42 -10.29 6.77
C GLU A 197 4.95 -9.16 7.69
N SER A 198 4.22 -8.20 7.15
CA SER A 198 3.51 -7.18 7.93
C SER A 198 2.17 -6.83 7.30
N SER A 199 1.18 -6.55 8.14
CA SER A 199 -0.18 -6.23 7.73
C SER A 199 -0.65 -4.96 8.43
N HIS A 200 -1.25 -4.05 7.68
CA HIS A 200 -1.71 -2.76 8.18
C HIS A 200 -3.06 -2.40 7.56
N ALA A 201 -4.03 -2.04 8.38
CA ALA A 201 -5.29 -1.47 7.88
C ALA A 201 -4.98 -0.15 7.14
N VAL A 202 -5.67 0.05 6.03
CA VAL A 202 -5.59 1.28 5.22
C VAL A 202 -6.99 1.74 4.85
N ALA A 203 -7.16 3.06 4.73
CA ALA A 203 -8.40 3.61 4.20
C ALA A 203 -8.16 4.87 3.37
N PHE A 204 -8.87 5.01 2.25
CA PHE A 204 -8.73 6.17 1.38
C PHE A 204 -9.96 6.35 0.50
N THR A 205 -10.12 7.52 -0.09
CA THR A 205 -11.24 7.84 -0.99
C THR A 205 -10.75 8.02 -2.41
N VAL A 206 -11.46 7.40 -3.36
CA VAL A 206 -11.25 7.51 -4.80
C VAL A 206 -12.39 8.33 -5.38
N PHE A 207 -12.05 9.40 -6.09
CA PHE A 207 -13.01 10.22 -6.82
C PHE A 207 -13.01 9.79 -8.28
N VAL A 208 -14.17 9.41 -8.79
CA VAL A 208 -14.33 8.92 -10.16
C VAL A 208 -15.47 9.64 -10.85
N SER A 209 -15.36 9.77 -12.17
CA SER A 209 -16.47 10.18 -13.03
C SER A 209 -16.73 9.11 -14.06
N CYS A 210 -17.98 8.67 -14.16
CA CYS A 210 -18.43 7.71 -15.18
C CYS A 210 -19.47 8.39 -16.08
N GLN A 211 -20.42 7.63 -16.62
CA GLN A 211 -21.60 8.20 -17.27
C GLN A 211 -22.40 9.11 -16.30
N PRO A 212 -22.93 10.25 -16.78
CA PRO A 212 -22.93 10.72 -18.16
C PRO A 212 -21.71 11.58 -18.57
N VAL A 213 -20.78 11.86 -17.66
CA VAL A 213 -19.60 12.72 -17.95
C VAL A 213 -18.71 12.12 -19.02
N PHE A 214 -18.44 10.82 -18.88
CA PHE A 214 -17.60 10.05 -19.78
C PHE A 214 -18.33 8.77 -20.22
N ASP A 215 -17.84 8.12 -21.27
CA ASP A 215 -18.41 6.87 -21.78
C ASP A 215 -18.08 5.65 -20.91
N ARG A 216 -17.10 5.78 -20.03
CA ARG A 216 -16.67 4.84 -18.99
C ARG A 216 -16.20 5.59 -17.74
N CYS A 217 -15.93 4.87 -16.66
CA CYS A 217 -15.33 5.44 -15.46
C CYS A 217 -13.89 5.87 -15.69
N HIS A 218 -13.53 7.03 -15.15
CA HIS A 218 -12.18 7.59 -15.14
C HIS A 218 -11.79 8.02 -13.72
N LEU A 219 -10.50 7.89 -13.41
CA LEU A 219 -9.94 8.34 -12.13
C LEU A 219 -9.74 9.85 -12.16
N LEU A 220 -10.28 10.54 -11.16
CA LEU A 220 -10.13 12.00 -11.02
C LEU A 220 -9.06 12.34 -10.00
N ARG A 221 -9.30 11.96 -8.74
CA ARG A 221 -8.49 12.35 -7.57
C ARG A 221 -8.47 11.22 -6.55
N LEU A 222 -7.53 11.31 -5.61
CA LEU A 222 -7.47 10.45 -4.43
C LEU A 222 -7.43 11.33 -3.19
N SER A 223 -8.00 10.86 -2.08
CA SER A 223 -7.69 11.45 -0.78
C SER A 223 -6.26 11.10 -0.38
N GLU A 224 -5.76 11.79 0.65
CA GLU A 224 -4.59 11.31 1.39
C GLU A 224 -4.87 9.92 1.98
N LEU A 225 -3.85 9.06 2.00
CA LEU A 225 -3.91 7.73 2.58
C LEU A 225 -4.17 7.82 4.09
N ASP A 226 -5.04 6.95 4.60
CA ASP A 226 -5.53 6.90 5.99
C ASP A 226 -6.31 8.14 6.45
N ASN A 227 -6.70 8.98 5.49
CA ASN A 227 -7.53 10.15 5.70
C ASN A 227 -8.73 10.18 4.71
N PRO A 228 -9.60 9.15 4.73
CA PRO A 228 -10.74 9.07 3.83
C PRO A 228 -11.86 10.03 4.23
N LEU A 229 -12.75 10.33 3.29
CA LEU A 229 -14.09 10.83 3.58
C LEU A 229 -14.86 9.74 4.33
N ARG A 230 -15.63 10.12 5.36
CA ARG A 230 -16.41 9.19 6.19
C ARG A 230 -17.86 9.12 5.74
#